data_AF-A0A6J4SW80-F1
#
_entry.id   AF-A0A6J4SW80-F1
#
_cell.length_a   1.000
_cell.length_b   1.000
_cell.length_c   1.000
_cell.angle_alpha   90.00
_cell.angle_beta   90.00
_cell.angle_gamma   90.00
#
_symmetry.space_group_name_H-M   'P 1'
#
loop_
_entity.id
_entity.type
_entity.pdbx_description
1 polymer ?
#
loop_
_entity_poly.entity_id
_entity_poly.type
_entity_poly.pdbx_seq_one_letter_code
_entity_poly.pdbx_strand_id
1 'polypeptide(L)'
;MEGPDRVDAYKRMRERARRAFARFADMLPENRDGIRLLGTSGTVTTLASVHLALPSYDRRAVDGLHVPIGEMQKISTMIAEMDYAGRSHLPCIGSERADLVVAGCAILEAIIEIWPARNLGVADRGIREGILRSLMARDGYQL
;
A
#
# COMPACT_ATOMS: atom_id res chain seq x y z
N MET A 1 -15.12 -12.04 14.35
CA MET A 1 -14.48 -11.12 15.32
C MET A 1 -15.36 -9.89 15.45
N GLU A 2 -15.72 -9.53 16.67
CA GLU A 2 -16.40 -8.28 16.97
C GLU A 2 -15.46 -7.08 16.76
N GLY A 3 -16.00 -5.85 16.71
CA GLY A 3 -15.23 -4.63 16.41
C GLY A 3 -13.93 -4.47 17.22
N PRO A 4 -13.95 -4.55 18.56
CA PRO A 4 -12.76 -4.40 19.40
C PRO A 4 -11.67 -5.44 19.11
N ASP A 5 -12.05 -6.70 18.92
CA ASP A 5 -11.11 -7.79 18.61
C ASP A 5 -10.39 -7.57 17.27
N ARG A 6 -11.08 -6.97 16.28
CA ARG A 6 -10.52 -6.67 14.96
C ARG A 6 -9.45 -5.59 15.05
N VAL A 7 -9.72 -4.52 15.80
CA VAL A 7 -8.76 -3.42 16.00
C VAL A 7 -7.49 -3.94 16.70
N ASP A 8 -7.64 -4.78 17.72
CA ASP A 8 -6.48 -5.34 18.42
C ASP A 8 -5.73 -6.37 17.57
N ALA A 9 -6.42 -7.16 16.74
CA ALA A 9 -5.79 -8.00 15.74
C ALA A 9 -4.97 -7.18 14.74
N TYR A 10 -5.51 -6.06 14.27
CA TYR A 10 -4.82 -5.15 13.36
C TYR A 10 -3.55 -4.56 13.98
N LYS A 11 -3.61 -4.08 15.23
CA LYS A 11 -2.42 -3.63 15.97
C LYS A 11 -1.34 -4.72 16.05
N ARG A 12 -1.73 -5.97 16.34
CA ARG A 12 -0.80 -7.12 16.37
C ARG A 12 -0.17 -7.38 14.99
N MET A 13 -0.93 -7.24 13.91
CA MET A 13 -0.42 -7.36 12.54
C MET A 13 0.61 -6.27 12.23
N ARG A 14 0.30 -5.01 12.55
CA ARG A 14 1.22 -3.88 12.33
C ARG A 14 2.51 -4.05 13.10
N GLU A 15 2.42 -4.43 14.37
CA GLU A 15 3.59 -4.69 15.21
C GLU A 15 4.42 -5.88 14.68
N ARG A 16 3.78 -6.94 14.17
CA ARG A 16 4.49 -8.04 13.51
C ARG A 16 5.23 -7.57 12.26
N ALA A 17 4.60 -6.77 11.42
CA ALA A 17 5.22 -6.21 10.21
C ALA A 17 6.41 -5.30 10.59
N ARG A 18 6.23 -4.40 11.55
CA ARG A 18 7.28 -3.50 12.05
C ARG A 18 8.51 -4.29 12.53
N ARG A 19 8.31 -5.36 13.31
CA ARG A 19 9.41 -6.24 13.74
C ARG A 19 10.10 -6.94 12.58
N ALA A 20 9.34 -7.39 11.57
CA ALA A 20 9.92 -8.00 10.38
C ALA A 20 10.81 -7.02 9.57
N PHE A 21 10.49 -5.72 9.62
CA PHE A 21 11.28 -4.67 9.00
C PHE A 21 12.43 -4.12 9.85
N ALA A 22 12.66 -4.61 11.09
CA ALA A 22 13.66 -4.03 11.99
C ALA A 22 15.06 -3.94 11.35
N ARG A 23 15.53 -5.03 10.74
CA ARG A 23 16.83 -5.04 10.04
C ARG A 23 16.86 -4.08 8.85
N PHE A 24 15.75 -3.92 8.13
CA PHE A 24 15.67 -2.96 7.02
C PHE A 24 15.71 -1.52 7.53
N ALA A 25 15.05 -1.24 8.65
CA ALA A 25 15.07 0.07 9.29
C ALA A 25 16.50 0.49 9.69
N ASP A 26 17.33 -0.46 10.13
CA ASP A 26 18.74 -0.23 10.48
C ASP A 26 19.62 0.07 9.24
N MET A 27 19.18 -0.31 8.04
CA MET A 27 19.91 -0.08 6.79
C MET A 27 19.57 1.26 6.13
N LEU A 28 18.69 2.05 6.73
CA LEU A 28 18.28 3.33 6.16
C LEU A 28 19.41 4.37 6.24
N PRO A 29 19.57 5.22 5.21
CA PRO A 29 20.54 6.29 5.27
C PRO A 29 20.20 7.27 6.40
N GLU A 30 21.25 7.82 7.02
CA GLU A 30 21.11 8.85 8.06
C GLU A 30 20.43 10.11 7.52
N ASN A 31 20.84 10.55 6.32
CA ASN A 31 20.21 11.67 5.63
C ASN A 31 18.94 11.21 4.90
N ARG A 32 17.82 11.84 5.26
CA ARG A 32 16.49 11.55 4.77
C ARG A 32 15.88 12.71 3.96
N ASP A 33 16.67 13.71 3.60
CA ASP A 33 16.21 14.82 2.79
C ASP A 33 15.85 14.36 1.37
N GLY A 34 14.69 14.82 0.88
CA GLY A 34 14.22 14.49 -0.47
C GLY A 34 13.82 13.02 -0.69
N ILE A 35 13.73 12.21 0.37
CA ILE A 35 13.31 10.80 0.23
C ILE A 35 11.87 10.72 -0.29
N ARG A 36 11.66 9.80 -1.23
CA ARG A 36 10.35 9.49 -1.78
C ARG A 36 9.95 8.08 -1.38
N LEU A 37 8.68 7.90 -1.05
CA LEU A 37 8.08 6.59 -0.89
C LEU A 37 7.22 6.31 -2.12
N LEU A 38 7.58 5.25 -2.87
CA LEU A 38 6.82 4.79 -4.02
C LEU A 38 6.27 3.40 -3.72
N GLY A 39 4.96 3.27 -3.70
CA GLY A 39 4.27 2.00 -3.54
C GLY A 39 3.80 1.48 -4.90
N THR A 40 3.98 0.18 -5.10
CA THR A 40 3.48 -0.54 -6.28
C THR A 40 2.63 -1.74 -5.85
N SER A 41 1.91 -2.35 -6.78
CA SER A 41 1.03 -3.51 -6.57
C SER A 41 -0.33 -3.22 -5.93
N GLY A 42 -1.14 -4.28 -5.82
CA GLY A 42 -2.58 -4.24 -5.55
C GLY A 42 -2.98 -3.54 -4.26
N THR A 43 -2.21 -3.64 -3.17
CA THR A 43 -2.56 -2.96 -1.91
C THR A 43 -2.56 -1.45 -2.08
N VAL A 44 -1.47 -0.90 -2.62
CA VAL A 44 -1.31 0.55 -2.77
C VAL A 44 -2.29 1.09 -3.82
N THR A 45 -2.48 0.38 -4.93
CA THR A 45 -3.43 0.81 -5.97
C THR A 45 -4.90 0.70 -5.52
N THR A 46 -5.24 -0.29 -4.68
CA THR A 46 -6.56 -0.38 -4.04
C THR A 46 -6.78 0.78 -3.07
N LEU A 47 -5.84 1.07 -2.18
CA LEU A 47 -5.97 2.18 -1.23
C LEU A 47 -6.07 3.54 -1.96
N ALA A 48 -5.32 3.71 -3.05
CA ALA A 48 -5.44 4.89 -3.91
C ALA A 48 -6.82 4.99 -4.57
N SER A 49 -7.39 3.87 -5.01
CA SER A 49 -8.73 3.84 -5.60
C SER A 49 -9.82 4.18 -4.57
N VAL A 50 -9.66 3.71 -3.32
CA VAL A 50 -10.53 4.05 -2.20
C VAL A 50 -10.38 5.54 -1.82
N HIS A 51 -9.16 6.06 -1.81
CA HIS A 51 -8.87 7.48 -1.58
C HIS A 51 -9.60 8.39 -2.58
N LEU A 52 -9.60 7.99 -3.86
CA LEU A 52 -10.27 8.70 -4.94
C LEU A 52 -11.79 8.40 -5.01
N ALA A 53 -12.32 7.55 -4.13
CA ALA A 53 -13.70 7.09 -4.14
C ALA A 53 -14.16 6.54 -5.50
N LEU A 54 -13.28 5.82 -6.21
CA LEU A 54 -13.59 5.32 -7.54
C LEU A 54 -14.65 4.18 -7.49
N PRO A 55 -15.64 4.16 -8.41
CA PRO A 55 -16.63 3.09 -8.47
C PRO A 55 -16.03 1.76 -8.95
N SER A 56 -14.91 1.81 -9.67
CA SER A 56 -14.14 0.67 -10.14
C SER A 56 -12.69 1.10 -10.40
N TYR A 57 -11.78 0.13 -10.49
CA TYR A 57 -10.36 0.42 -10.70
C TYR A 57 -10.12 1.15 -12.03
N ASP A 58 -9.58 2.37 -11.98
CA ASP A 58 -9.11 3.12 -13.14
C ASP A 58 -7.62 3.42 -13.03
N ARG A 59 -6.82 2.71 -13.82
CA ARG A 59 -5.36 2.90 -13.89
C ARG A 59 -4.96 4.34 -14.21
N ARG A 60 -5.73 5.05 -15.05
CA ARG A 60 -5.37 6.43 -15.46
C ARG A 60 -5.49 7.42 -14.31
N ALA A 61 -6.39 7.14 -13.37
CA ALA A 61 -6.55 7.94 -12.16
C ALA A 61 -5.55 7.55 -11.06
N VAL A 62 -5.16 6.27 -11.00
CA VAL A 62 -4.34 5.72 -9.91
C VAL A 62 -2.83 5.84 -10.18
N ASP A 63 -2.38 5.54 -11.39
CA ASP A 63 -0.94 5.53 -11.73
C ASP A 63 -0.37 6.96 -11.72
N GLY A 64 0.69 7.19 -10.94
CA GLY A 64 1.31 8.50 -10.76
C GLY A 64 0.66 9.38 -9.68
N LEU A 65 -0.39 8.90 -9.01
CA LEU A 65 -1.02 9.62 -7.91
C LEU A 65 -0.04 9.77 -6.74
N HIS A 66 0.01 10.96 -6.13
CA HIS A 66 0.71 11.22 -4.89
C HIS A 66 -0.31 11.45 -3.79
N VAL A 67 -0.35 10.58 -2.79
CA VAL A 67 -1.33 10.65 -1.71
C VAL A 67 -0.64 11.03 -0.40
N PRO A 68 -1.17 12.01 0.36
CA PRO A 68 -0.64 12.34 1.68
C PRO A 68 -0.66 11.10 2.58
N ILE A 69 0.42 10.90 3.34
CA ILE A 69 0.52 9.74 4.25
C ILE A 69 -0.63 9.67 5.24
N GLY A 70 -1.09 10.81 5.77
CA GLY A 70 -2.21 10.85 6.71
C GLY A 70 -3.52 10.33 6.10
N GLU A 71 -3.76 10.53 4.81
CA GLU A 71 -4.95 9.98 4.12
C GLU A 71 -4.84 8.47 3.95
N MET A 72 -3.65 7.96 3.62
CA MET A 72 -3.40 6.52 3.55
C MET A 72 -3.59 5.82 4.90
N GLN A 73 -3.16 6.45 6.01
CA GLN A 73 -3.37 5.95 7.36
C GLN A 73 -4.85 5.94 7.76
N LYS A 74 -5.60 7.01 7.44
CA LYS A 74 -7.05 7.08 7.69
C LYS A 74 -7.79 5.96 6.97
N ILE A 75 -7.49 5.74 5.68
CA ILE A 75 -8.12 4.69 4.88
C ILE A 75 -7.76 3.30 5.41
N SER A 76 -6.49 3.09 5.77
CA SER A 76 -6.02 1.83 6.35
C SER A 76 -6.75 1.50 7.66
N THR A 77 -6.89 2.49 8.55
CA THR A 77 -7.64 2.36 9.81
C THR A 77 -9.11 2.06 9.55
N MET A 78 -9.77 2.82 8.67
CA MET A 78 -11.16 2.62 8.30
C MET A 78 -11.42 1.20 7.76
N ILE A 79 -10.54 0.68 6.89
CA ILE A 79 -10.66 -0.68 6.34
C ILE A 79 -10.46 -1.75 7.44
N ALA A 80 -9.52 -1.53 8.36
CA ALA A 80 -9.29 -2.44 9.48
C ALA A 80 -10.49 -2.48 10.45
N GLU A 81 -11.18 -1.36 10.61
CA GLU A 81 -12.38 -1.20 11.44
C GLU A 81 -13.67 -1.71 10.79
N MET A 82 -13.68 -2.00 9.49
CA MET A 82 -14.80 -2.68 8.83
C MET A 82 -14.82 -4.19 9.11
N ASP A 83 -16.01 -4.80 9.09
CA ASP A 83 -16.11 -6.26 9.02
C ASP A 83 -15.89 -6.76 7.59
N TYR A 84 -15.92 -8.08 7.40
CA TYR A 84 -15.73 -8.67 6.07
C TYR A 84 -16.79 -8.18 5.06
N ALA A 85 -18.04 -8.09 5.49
CA ALA A 85 -19.13 -7.65 4.64
C ALA A 85 -18.92 -6.20 4.19
N GLY A 86 -18.60 -5.28 5.10
CA GLY A 86 -18.30 -3.88 4.78
C GLY A 86 -17.15 -3.75 3.79
N ARG A 87 -16.04 -4.46 4.02
CA ARG A 87 -14.90 -4.47 3.09
C ARG A 87 -15.25 -5.05 1.71
N SER A 88 -16.03 -6.12 1.67
CA SER A 88 -16.42 -6.76 0.41
C SER A 88 -17.29 -5.87 -0.47
N HIS A 89 -18.08 -4.97 0.14
CA HIS A 89 -18.92 -4.01 -0.56
C HIS A 89 -18.21 -2.70 -0.93
N LEU A 90 -17.00 -2.46 -0.40
CA LEU A 90 -16.23 -1.31 -0.82
C LEU A 90 -15.80 -1.46 -2.29
N PRO A 91 -16.08 -0.45 -3.14
CA PRO A 91 -15.55 -0.40 -4.49
C PRO A 91 -14.04 -0.63 -4.50
N CYS A 92 -13.56 -1.33 -5.54
CA CYS A 92 -12.14 -1.64 -5.73
C CYS A 92 -11.48 -2.57 -4.69
N ILE A 93 -12.22 -3.11 -3.70
CA ILE A 93 -11.73 -4.19 -2.84
C ILE A 93 -12.35 -5.51 -3.32
N GLY A 94 -13.67 -5.66 -3.19
CA GLY A 94 -14.40 -6.87 -3.53
C GLY A 94 -14.15 -8.02 -2.55
N SER A 95 -14.93 -9.09 -2.67
CA SER A 95 -14.86 -10.26 -1.78
C SER A 95 -13.49 -10.94 -1.79
N GLU A 96 -12.88 -11.10 -2.96
CA GLU A 96 -11.59 -11.80 -3.11
C GLU A 96 -10.44 -11.15 -2.33
N ARG A 97 -10.52 -9.84 -2.06
CA ARG A 97 -9.48 -9.10 -1.34
C ARG A 97 -9.91 -8.62 0.04
N ALA A 98 -11.15 -8.82 0.44
CA ALA A 98 -11.70 -8.28 1.67
C ALA A 98 -10.91 -8.72 2.92
N ASP A 99 -10.37 -9.94 2.96
CA ASP A 99 -9.51 -10.36 4.08
C ASP A 99 -8.05 -9.92 3.90
N LEU A 100 -7.52 -9.99 2.68
CA LEU A 100 -6.12 -9.72 2.38
C LEU A 100 -5.75 -8.24 2.51
N VAL A 101 -6.68 -7.34 2.21
CA VAL A 101 -6.44 -5.89 2.22
C VAL A 101 -6.03 -5.40 3.61
N VAL A 102 -6.57 -5.98 4.67
CA VAL A 102 -6.25 -5.60 6.06
C VAL A 102 -4.78 -5.88 6.38
N ALA A 103 -4.28 -7.06 5.99
CA ALA A 103 -2.87 -7.38 6.17
C ALA A 103 -1.95 -6.45 5.35
N GLY A 104 -2.36 -6.10 4.13
CA GLY A 104 -1.67 -5.12 3.30
C GLY A 104 -1.61 -3.72 3.94
N CYS A 105 -2.71 -3.27 4.54
CA CYS A 105 -2.76 -2.01 5.29
C CYS A 105 -1.76 -2.01 6.46
N ALA A 106 -1.71 -3.10 7.24
CA ALA A 106 -0.79 -3.23 8.36
C ALA A 106 0.69 -3.18 7.92
N ILE A 107 1.01 -3.80 6.78
CA ILE A 107 2.36 -3.77 6.20
C ILE A 107 2.71 -2.35 5.73
N LEU A 108 1.79 -1.70 5.02
CA LEU A 108 2.01 -0.34 4.53
C LEU A 108 2.19 0.65 5.68
N GLU A 109 1.35 0.60 6.72
CA GLU A 109 1.50 1.46 7.89
C GLU A 109 2.85 1.24 8.59
N ALA A 110 3.30 -0.01 8.75
CA ALA A 110 4.61 -0.30 9.33
C ALA A 110 5.76 0.30 8.48
N ILE A 111 5.66 0.25 7.15
CA ILE A 111 6.65 0.88 6.26
C ILE A 111 6.62 2.41 6.41
N ILE A 112 5.43 3.00 6.47
CA ILE A 112 5.23 4.45 6.64
C ILE A 112 5.80 4.94 7.99
N GLU A 113 5.64 4.19 9.07
CA GLU A 113 6.22 4.53 10.38
C GLU A 113 7.76 4.54 10.35
N ILE A 114 8.36 3.64 9.56
CA ILE A 114 9.81 3.52 9.39
C ILE A 114 10.36 4.60 8.44
N TRP A 115 9.61 4.91 7.38
CA TRP A 115 10.04 5.78 6.28
C TRP A 115 9.32 7.13 6.32
N PRO A 116 9.98 8.24 6.74
CA PRO A 116 9.32 9.52 7.03
C PRO A 116 9.02 10.34 5.77
N ALA A 117 8.35 9.75 4.79
CA ALA A 117 7.87 10.46 3.61
C ALA A 117 6.61 11.29 3.93
N ARG A 118 6.42 12.42 3.23
CA ARG A 118 5.19 13.22 3.33
C ARG A 118 4.05 12.69 2.46
N ASN A 119 4.41 12.07 1.33
CA ASN A 119 3.49 11.52 0.36
C ASN A 119 3.92 10.10 -0.05
N LEU A 120 2.92 9.26 -0.32
CA LEU A 120 3.08 7.98 -1.00
C LEU A 120 2.78 8.19 -2.49
N GLY A 121 3.79 7.98 -3.34
CA GLY A 121 3.56 7.85 -4.76
C GLY A 121 3.01 6.47 -5.11
N VAL A 122 2.08 6.41 -6.05
CA VAL A 122 1.44 5.18 -6.49
C VAL A 122 1.90 4.85 -7.90
N ALA A 123 2.44 3.66 -8.09
CA ALA A 123 2.83 3.14 -9.39
C ALA A 123 2.07 1.84 -9.70
N ASP A 124 1.31 1.82 -10.79
CA ASP A 124 0.64 0.59 -11.24
C ASP A 124 1.60 -0.36 -11.96
N ARG A 125 2.71 0.19 -12.50
CA ARG A 125 3.79 -0.60 -13.08
C ARG A 125 4.60 -1.27 -11.97
N GLY A 126 4.91 -2.54 -12.14
CA GLY A 126 5.65 -3.34 -11.17
C GLY A 126 6.58 -4.35 -11.84
N ILE A 127 6.60 -5.57 -11.28
CA ILE A 127 7.55 -6.61 -11.69
C ILE A 127 7.40 -6.98 -13.17
N ARG A 128 6.18 -7.06 -13.69
CA ARG A 128 5.92 -7.44 -15.10
C ARG A 128 6.57 -6.44 -16.06
N GLU A 129 6.36 -5.14 -15.83
CA GLU A 129 6.95 -4.08 -16.64
C GLU A 129 8.47 -4.01 -16.46
N GLY A 130 8.98 -4.26 -15.25
CA GLY A 130 10.42 -4.35 -14.99
C GLY A 130 11.11 -5.48 -15.77
N ILE A 131 10.48 -6.67 -15.79
CA ILE A 131 10.96 -7.81 -16.57
C ILE A 131 10.96 -7.48 -18.07
N LEU A 132 9.85 -6.93 -18.59
CA LEU A 132 9.75 -6.56 -20.00
C LEU A 132 10.84 -5.55 -20.39
N ARG A 133 11.03 -4.48 -19.60
CA ARG A 133 12.11 -3.50 -19.83
C ARG A 133 13.49 -4.15 -19.81
N SER A 134 13.73 -5.09 -18.89
CA SER A 134 15.00 -5.81 -18.81
C SER A 134 15.26 -6.68 -20.04
N LEU A 135 14.22 -7.30 -20.62
CA LEU A 135 14.33 -8.08 -21.85
C LEU A 135 14.59 -7.18 -23.06
N MET A 136 13.85 -6.08 -23.20
CA MET A 136 14.07 -5.10 -24.29
C MET A 136 15.48 -4.51 -24.27
N ALA A 137 16.00 -4.18 -23.08
CA ALA A 137 17.37 -3.66 -22.95
C ALA A 137 18.42 -4.70 -23.38
N ARG A 138 18.20 -5.99 -23.11
CA ARG A 138 19.07 -7.08 -23.57
C ARG A 138 19.05 -7.24 -25.09
N ASP A 139 17.91 -6.97 -25.72
CA ASP A 139 17.71 -7.05 -27.17
C ASP A 139 18.19 -5.77 -27.90
N GLY A 140 18.85 -4.84 -27.21
CA GLY A 140 19.47 -3.65 -27.80
C GLY A 140 18.55 -2.44 -27.96
N TYR A 141 17.34 -2.46 -27.40
CA TYR A 141 16.46 -1.29 -27.38
C TYR A 141 16.94 -0.28 -26.34
N GLN A 142 17.18 0.96 -26.74
CA GLN A 142 17.42 2.07 -25.80
C GLN A 142 16.09 2.51 -25.18
N LEU A 143 16.05 2.54 -23.84
CA LEU A 143 14.87 2.85 -23.01
C LEU A 143 14.84 4.29 -22.51
#